data_AF-A0AAU9PUG3-F1
#
_entry.id   AF-A0AAU9PUG3-F1
#
_cell.length_a   1.000
_cell.length_b   1.000
_cell.length_c   1.000
_cell.angle_alpha   90.00
_cell.angle_beta   90.00
_cell.angle_gamma   90.00
#
_symmetry.space_group_name_H-M   'P 1'
#
loop_
_entity.id
_entity.type
_entity.pdbx_description
1 polymer ?
#
loop_
_entity_poly.entity_id
_entity_poly.type
_entity_poly.pdbx_seq_one_letter_code
_entity_poly.pdbx_strand_id
1 'polypeptide(L)'
;MLEQMIRNEDVEELKELGSGTFGTVYHGKWRGTDVAIKRINKSCFAAGPSSQQERLTIIEFWREAEILSKLHHPNVVAFYGVVEDGPGGTLATVTEFMVDGSLRRVLLRKDRHLDHRKKLIIAMDATFRMEYLHSKKIVHFDLKCDNLLVNMKDPSRPICKVGDFGLSKMKRNTLVSGGVRGTLPWMAHELLNGSNNKVSDKVDVFSFGIVLWETLSGEEPYANMHYGAIIGGD
;
A
#
# COMPACT_ATOMS: atom_id res chain seq x y z
N MET A 1 11.50 -1.98 19.90
CA MET A 1 12.00 -3.16 19.16
C MET A 1 10.75 -3.90 18.70
N LEU A 2 10.63 -4.21 17.41
CA LEU A 2 9.49 -4.99 16.93
C LEU A 2 9.62 -6.42 17.46
N GLU A 3 8.58 -6.95 18.09
CA GLU A 3 8.60 -8.32 18.65
C GLU A 3 8.35 -9.41 17.58
N GLN A 4 8.02 -9.00 16.35
CA GLN A 4 7.57 -9.87 15.26
C GLN A 4 8.70 -10.17 14.28
N MET A 5 9.73 -10.88 14.76
CA MET A 5 10.85 -11.34 13.92
C MET A 5 10.57 -12.73 13.36
N ILE A 6 10.77 -12.89 12.05
CA ILE A 6 10.60 -14.13 11.31
C ILE A 6 11.95 -14.56 10.76
N ARG A 7 12.33 -15.81 11.03
CA ARG A 7 13.58 -16.39 10.50
C ARG A 7 13.42 -16.64 9.01
N ASN A 8 14.43 -16.29 8.21
CA ASN A 8 14.38 -16.51 6.76
C ASN A 8 14.14 -17.98 6.38
N GLU A 9 14.63 -18.94 7.18
CA GLU A 9 14.40 -20.38 6.95
C GLU A 9 12.93 -20.83 7.11
N ASP A 10 12.11 -20.05 7.82
CA ASP A 10 10.68 -20.35 8.01
C ASP A 10 9.83 -19.84 6.83
N VAL A 11 10.44 -19.14 5.86
CA VAL A 11 9.78 -18.46 4.74
C VAL A 11 10.23 -19.01 3.40
N GLU A 12 9.28 -19.27 2.51
CA GLU A 12 9.52 -19.74 1.15
C GLU A 12 8.90 -18.77 0.15
N GLU A 13 9.71 -18.24 -0.77
CA GLU A 13 9.23 -17.42 -1.89
C GLU A 13 8.86 -18.29 -3.07
N LEU A 14 7.59 -18.23 -3.52
CA LEU A 14 7.07 -19.10 -4.57
C LEU A 14 6.92 -18.38 -5.90
N LYS A 15 6.16 -17.27 -5.92
CA LYS A 15 5.79 -16.57 -7.15
C LYS A 15 5.87 -15.07 -6.97
N GLU A 16 6.57 -14.39 -7.87
CA GLU A 16 6.54 -12.93 -7.94
C GLU A 16 5.13 -12.42 -8.30
N LEU A 17 4.64 -11.47 -7.51
CA LEU A 17 3.37 -10.77 -7.71
C LEU A 17 3.56 -9.42 -8.38
N GLY A 18 4.70 -8.78 -8.14
CA GLY A 18 5.10 -7.53 -8.79
C GLY A 18 6.36 -6.93 -8.17
N SER A 19 7.01 -6.05 -8.92
CA SER A 19 8.23 -5.34 -8.50
C SER A 19 8.06 -3.84 -8.71
N GLY A 20 8.63 -3.04 -7.82
CA GLY A 20 8.56 -1.59 -7.87
C GLY A 20 9.64 -0.90 -7.05
N THR A 21 9.45 0.40 -6.81
CA THR A 21 10.43 1.25 -6.10
C THR A 21 10.75 0.76 -4.70
N PHE A 22 9.79 0.15 -4.01
CA PHE A 22 9.91 -0.30 -2.62
C PHE A 22 10.41 -1.74 -2.47
N GLY A 23 10.72 -2.43 -3.58
CA GLY A 23 11.10 -3.84 -3.58
C GLY A 23 10.20 -4.71 -4.45
N THR A 24 10.36 -6.01 -4.28
CA THR A 24 9.59 -7.03 -5.00
C THR A 24 8.68 -7.78 -4.03
N VAL A 25 7.43 -7.99 -4.43
CA VAL A 25 6.43 -8.70 -3.63
C VAL A 25 6.27 -10.11 -4.18
N TYR A 26 6.39 -11.11 -3.32
CA TYR A 26 6.21 -12.51 -3.63
C TYR A 26 4.98 -13.06 -2.91
N HIS A 27 4.23 -13.94 -3.58
CA HIS A 27 3.42 -14.94 -2.91
C HIS A 27 4.38 -16.01 -2.42
N GLY A 28 4.23 -16.39 -1.15
CA GLY A 28 5.07 -17.39 -0.51
C GLY A 28 4.35 -18.12 0.60
N LYS A 29 5.14 -18.89 1.35
CA LYS A 29 4.69 -19.62 2.53
C LYS A 29 5.48 -19.19 3.77
N TRP A 30 4.78 -19.04 4.88
CA TRP A 30 5.41 -18.96 6.21
C TRP A 30 4.82 -20.07 7.06
N ARG A 31 5.65 -21.07 7.42
CA ARG A 31 5.21 -22.27 8.15
C ARG A 31 3.95 -22.93 7.54
N GLY A 32 3.91 -23.02 6.22
CA GLY A 32 2.79 -23.59 5.46
C GLY A 32 1.60 -22.67 5.18
N THR A 33 1.54 -21.49 5.80
CA THR A 33 0.48 -20.49 5.57
C THR A 33 0.83 -19.60 4.39
N ASP A 34 -0.13 -19.32 3.50
CA ASP A 34 0.05 -18.38 2.39
C ASP A 34 0.28 -16.95 2.89
N VAL A 35 1.35 -16.32 2.41
CA VAL A 35 1.77 -14.97 2.80
C VAL A 35 2.19 -14.15 1.58
N ALA A 36 2.11 -12.83 1.72
CA ALA A 36 2.78 -11.89 0.85
C ALA A 36 4.11 -11.46 1.50
N ILE A 37 5.20 -11.55 0.75
CA ILE A 37 6.56 -11.24 1.20
C ILE A 37 7.06 -10.05 0.36
N LYS A 38 7.12 -8.86 0.95
CA LYS A 38 7.66 -7.66 0.29
C LYS A 38 9.13 -7.52 0.66
N ARG A 39 10.03 -7.89 -0.26
CA ARG A 39 11.48 -7.88 -0.07
C ARG A 39 12.12 -6.67 -0.74
N ILE A 40 13.01 -6.00 -0.02
CA ILE A 40 13.80 -4.89 -0.58
C ILE A 40 14.79 -5.44 -1.59
N ASN A 41 14.87 -4.78 -2.75
CA ASN A 41 15.76 -5.16 -3.83
C ASN A 41 17.24 -5.08 -3.38
N LYS A 42 18.04 -6.08 -3.74
CA LYS A 42 19.48 -6.11 -3.45
C LYS A 42 20.23 -4.88 -3.94
N SER A 43 19.79 -4.28 -5.04
CA SER A 43 20.37 -3.05 -5.60
C SER A 43 20.30 -1.87 -4.63
N CYS A 44 19.35 -1.83 -3.70
CA CYS A 44 19.27 -0.80 -2.66
C CYS A 44 20.43 -0.88 -1.64
N PHE A 45 21.12 -2.03 -1.58
CA PHE A 45 22.27 -2.28 -0.69
C PHE A 45 23.60 -2.32 -1.47
N ALA A 46 23.59 -2.07 -2.79
CA ALA A 46 24.77 -2.21 -3.64
C ALA A 46 25.83 -1.11 -3.43
N ALA A 47 25.45 0.04 -2.86
CA ALA A 47 26.36 1.16 -2.57
C ALA A 47 27.23 0.92 -1.30
N GLY A 48 27.01 -0.19 -0.60
CA GLY A 48 27.77 -0.65 0.55
C GLY A 48 27.28 -0.11 1.90
N PRO A 49 27.61 -0.80 3.02
CA PRO A 49 26.93 -0.70 4.33
C PRO A 49 26.91 0.69 4.99
N SER A 50 27.69 1.63 4.47
CA SER A 50 27.84 2.98 5.00
C SER A 50 27.27 4.05 4.07
N SER A 51 26.66 3.68 2.95
CA SER A 51 26.06 4.62 2.02
C SER A 51 24.84 5.30 2.64
N GLN A 52 24.65 6.58 2.33
CA GLN A 52 23.46 7.31 2.79
C GLN A 52 22.17 6.72 2.23
N GLN A 53 22.22 6.18 1.01
CA GLN A 53 21.08 5.57 0.35
C GLN A 53 20.60 4.33 1.10
N GLU A 54 21.51 3.43 1.46
CA GLU A 54 21.17 2.23 2.22
C GLU A 54 20.59 2.57 3.59
N ARG A 55 21.19 3.54 4.30
CA ARG A 55 20.67 4.03 5.58
C ARG A 55 19.24 4.55 5.47
N LEU A 56 18.94 5.35 4.43
CA LEU A 56 17.59 5.85 4.18
C LEU A 56 16.61 4.71 3.88
N THR A 57 17.00 3.75 3.06
CA THR A 57 16.17 2.58 2.74
C THR A 57 15.86 1.75 3.99
N ILE A 58 16.84 1.51 4.87
CA ILE A 58 16.64 0.80 6.13
C ILE A 58 15.69 1.58 7.07
N ILE A 59 15.84 2.90 7.16
CA ILE A 59 14.95 3.76 7.96
C ILE A 59 13.51 3.70 7.43
N GLU A 60 13.31 3.79 6.12
CA GLU A 60 11.99 3.72 5.49
C GLU A 60 11.33 2.36 5.70
N PHE A 61 12.11 1.28 5.56
CA PHE A 61 11.65 -0.07 5.85
C PHE A 61 11.12 -0.22 7.28
N TRP A 62 11.94 0.15 8.27
CA TRP A 62 11.57 0.01 9.68
C TRP A 62 10.40 0.90 10.06
N ARG A 63 10.28 2.07 9.43
CA ARG A 63 9.12 2.94 9.59
C ARG A 63 7.84 2.28 9.07
N GLU A 64 7.88 1.66 7.88
CA GLU A 64 6.74 0.93 7.33
C GLU A 64 6.35 -0.24 8.25
N ALA A 65 7.32 -1.05 8.67
CA ALA A 65 7.11 -2.17 9.59
C ALA A 65 6.53 -1.72 10.95
N GLU A 66 7.02 -0.61 11.51
CA GLU A 66 6.50 -0.04 12.76
C GLU A 66 5.05 0.46 12.62
N ILE A 67 4.70 1.04 11.46
CA ILE A 67 3.31 1.43 11.20
C ILE A 67 2.43 0.18 11.12
N LEU A 68 2.82 -0.79 10.28
CA LEU A 68 2.08 -2.03 10.07
C LEU A 68 1.84 -2.81 11.38
N SER A 69 2.85 -2.92 12.24
CA SER A 69 2.75 -3.67 13.49
C SER A 69 1.74 -3.09 14.50
N LYS A 70 1.33 -1.82 14.32
CA LYS A 70 0.35 -1.15 15.18
C LYS A 70 -1.08 -1.27 14.65
N LEU A 71 -1.28 -1.87 13.47
CA LEU A 71 -2.57 -1.93 12.80
C LEU A 71 -3.23 -3.30 12.97
N HIS A 72 -4.43 -3.31 13.55
CA HIS A 72 -5.25 -4.49 13.74
C HIS A 72 -6.70 -4.14 13.37
N HIS A 73 -7.09 -4.42 12.13
CA HIS A 73 -8.42 -4.07 11.62
C HIS A 73 -8.81 -5.01 10.46
N PRO A 74 -10.07 -5.45 10.34
CA PRO A 74 -10.50 -6.37 9.28
C PRO A 74 -10.25 -5.86 7.85
N ASN A 75 -10.19 -4.55 7.64
CA ASN A 75 -9.95 -3.91 6.34
C ASN A 75 -8.50 -3.39 6.16
N VAL A 76 -7.55 -3.87 6.96
CA VAL A 76 -6.11 -3.64 6.79
C VAL A 76 -5.44 -5.01 6.71
N VAL A 77 -4.47 -5.19 5.79
CA VAL A 77 -3.74 -6.46 5.72
C VAL A 77 -3.09 -6.79 7.05
N ALA A 78 -3.21 -8.04 7.50
CA ALA A 78 -2.55 -8.45 8.73
C ALA A 78 -1.03 -8.47 8.52
N PHE A 79 -0.30 -7.88 9.46
CA PHE A 79 1.15 -7.92 9.50
C PHE A 79 1.61 -9.10 10.37
N TYR A 80 2.51 -9.91 9.83
CA TYR A 80 3.02 -11.09 10.53
C TYR A 80 4.43 -10.87 11.08
N GLY A 81 5.26 -10.10 10.40
CA GLY A 81 6.58 -9.76 10.91
C GLY A 81 7.58 -9.33 9.86
N VAL A 82 8.84 -9.29 10.27
CA VAL A 82 10.01 -8.89 9.48
C VAL A 82 10.98 -10.06 9.35
N VAL A 83 11.57 -10.21 8.17
CA VAL A 83 12.78 -11.00 7.92
C VAL A 83 13.95 -10.03 7.77
N GLU A 84 14.97 -10.17 8.61
CA GLU A 84 16.17 -9.31 8.59
C GLU A 84 17.36 -9.91 7.84
N ASP A 85 17.37 -11.24 7.68
CA ASP A 85 18.50 -12.04 7.22
C ASP A 85 18.19 -12.77 5.90
N GLY A 86 17.46 -12.08 5.01
CA GLY A 86 17.10 -12.63 3.71
C GLY A 86 18.28 -12.89 2.77
N PRO A 87 18.03 -13.49 1.59
CA PRO A 87 19.06 -13.75 0.59
C PRO A 87 19.88 -12.49 0.27
N GLY A 88 21.20 -12.55 0.49
CA GLY A 88 22.10 -11.41 0.29
C GLY A 88 21.97 -10.30 1.33
N GLY A 89 21.48 -10.59 2.54
CA GLY A 89 21.32 -9.62 3.63
C GLY A 89 20.13 -8.69 3.45
N THR A 90 19.11 -9.11 2.69
CA THR A 90 17.95 -8.28 2.36
C THR A 90 16.86 -8.35 3.42
N LEU A 91 16.20 -7.21 3.63
CA LEU A 91 15.05 -7.09 4.53
C LEU A 91 13.74 -7.41 3.80
N ALA A 92 12.78 -8.01 4.51
CA ALA A 92 11.43 -8.20 4.00
C ALA A 92 10.35 -8.04 5.07
N THR A 93 9.17 -7.55 4.69
CA THR A 93 7.95 -7.66 5.51
C THR A 93 7.11 -8.85 5.05
N VAL A 94 6.47 -9.51 6.01
CA VAL A 94 5.55 -10.64 5.76
C VAL A 94 4.15 -10.23 6.20
N THR A 95 3.19 -10.32 5.28
CA THR A 95 1.79 -9.95 5.50
C THR A 95 0.83 -11.01 4.99
N GLU A 96 -0.44 -10.85 5.34
CA GLU A 96 -1.55 -11.63 4.80
C GLU A 96 -1.55 -11.63 3.26
N PHE A 97 -1.67 -12.82 2.68
CA PHE A 97 -1.85 -12.96 1.24
C PHE A 97 -3.30 -12.77 0.83
N MET A 98 -3.54 -11.81 -0.06
CA MET A 98 -4.85 -11.55 -0.65
C MET A 98 -4.95 -12.19 -2.04
N VAL A 99 -5.68 -13.30 -2.13
CA VAL A 99 -5.68 -14.23 -3.27
C VAL A 99 -6.04 -13.59 -4.62
N ASP A 100 -6.97 -12.63 -4.64
CA ASP A 100 -7.37 -11.94 -5.88
C ASP A 100 -6.50 -10.71 -6.17
N GLY A 101 -5.56 -10.36 -5.29
CA GLY A 101 -4.60 -9.27 -5.45
C GLY A 101 -5.28 -7.91 -5.40
N SER A 102 -4.79 -6.95 -6.18
CA SER A 102 -5.32 -5.58 -6.17
C SER A 102 -6.70 -5.47 -6.83
N LEU A 103 -7.49 -4.51 -6.36
CA LEU A 103 -8.76 -4.12 -6.95
C LEU A 103 -8.56 -3.66 -8.39
N ARG A 104 -7.46 -2.94 -8.67
CA ARG A 104 -7.07 -2.56 -10.05
C ARG A 104 -7.01 -3.78 -10.96
N ARG A 105 -6.32 -4.84 -10.53
CA ARG A 105 -6.22 -6.09 -11.30
C ARG A 105 -7.60 -6.71 -11.53
N VAL A 106 -8.49 -6.68 -10.54
CA VAL A 106 -9.85 -7.23 -10.69
C VAL A 106 -10.70 -6.37 -11.63
N LEU A 107 -10.60 -5.05 -11.60
CA LEU A 107 -11.34 -4.15 -12.50
C LEU A 107 -10.94 -4.35 -13.97
N LEU A 108 -9.65 -4.65 -14.24
CA LEU A 108 -9.14 -4.87 -15.60
C LEU A 108 -9.49 -6.26 -16.19
N ARG A 109 -10.04 -7.18 -15.38
CA ARG A 109 -10.37 -8.53 -15.85
C ARG A 109 -11.64 -8.52 -16.69
N LYS A 110 -11.50 -8.88 -17.98
CA LYS A 110 -12.63 -9.02 -18.91
C LYS A 110 -13.56 -10.19 -18.59
N ASP A 111 -13.05 -11.20 -17.90
CA ASP A 111 -13.80 -12.42 -17.57
C ASP A 111 -14.58 -12.32 -16.25
N ARG A 112 -14.45 -11.20 -15.51
CA ARG A 112 -15.03 -11.05 -14.18
C ARG A 112 -15.65 -9.67 -13.99
N HIS A 113 -16.97 -9.60 -14.16
CA HIS A 113 -17.70 -8.37 -13.90
C HIS A 113 -17.98 -8.19 -12.40
N LEU A 114 -17.61 -7.02 -11.87
CA LEU A 114 -17.99 -6.58 -10.54
C LEU A 114 -19.36 -5.88 -10.61
N ASP A 115 -20.40 -6.54 -10.11
CA ASP A 115 -21.71 -5.91 -9.98
C ASP A 115 -21.68 -4.71 -9.00
N HIS A 116 -22.70 -3.85 -9.08
CA HIS A 116 -22.78 -2.64 -8.25
C HIS A 116 -22.75 -2.95 -6.75
N ARG A 117 -23.36 -4.05 -6.32
CA ARG A 117 -23.38 -4.44 -4.90
C ARG A 117 -21.96 -4.75 -4.42
N LYS A 118 -21.18 -5.52 -5.16
CA LYS A 118 -19.77 -5.83 -4.83
C LYS A 118 -18.92 -4.56 -4.79
N LYS A 119 -19.08 -3.66 -5.77
CA LYS A 119 -18.40 -2.36 -5.80
C LYS A 119 -18.70 -1.53 -4.54
N LEU A 120 -19.96 -1.45 -4.12
CA LEU A 120 -20.36 -0.74 -2.91
C LEU A 120 -19.77 -1.37 -1.65
N ILE A 121 -19.77 -2.71 -1.54
CA ILE A 121 -19.16 -3.41 -0.40
C ILE A 121 -17.66 -3.11 -0.30
N ILE A 122 -16.95 -3.15 -1.42
CA ILE A 122 -15.51 -2.84 -1.49
C ILE A 122 -15.24 -1.38 -1.10
N ALA A 123 -16.08 -0.45 -1.56
CA ALA A 123 -16.00 0.97 -1.19
C ALA A 123 -16.24 1.21 0.30
N MET A 124 -17.22 0.51 0.89
CA MET A 124 -17.49 0.57 2.33
C MET A 124 -16.31 0.04 3.15
N ASP A 125 -15.77 -1.13 2.79
CA ASP A 125 -14.58 -1.71 3.43
C ASP A 125 -13.38 -0.73 3.39
N ALA A 126 -13.15 -0.07 2.25
CA ALA A 126 -12.11 0.94 2.10
C ALA A 126 -12.36 2.18 2.99
N THR A 127 -13.62 2.59 3.16
CA THR A 127 -14.02 3.70 4.04
C THR A 127 -13.77 3.38 5.51
N PHE A 128 -14.19 2.20 5.97
CA PHE A 128 -13.95 1.76 7.37
C PHE A 128 -12.45 1.70 7.69
N ARG A 129 -11.64 1.24 6.73
CA ARG A 129 -10.19 1.31 6.83
C ARG A 129 -9.68 2.75 7.00
N MET A 130 -10.21 3.72 6.24
CA MET A 130 -9.75 5.10 6.32
C MET A 130 -10.06 5.71 7.68
N GLU A 131 -11.29 5.52 8.14
CA GLU A 131 -11.72 5.92 9.47
C GLU A 131 -10.78 5.35 10.54
N TYR A 132 -10.48 4.04 10.46
CA TYR A 132 -9.56 3.39 11.38
C TYR A 132 -8.16 4.02 11.35
N LEU A 133 -7.53 4.20 10.18
CA LEU A 133 -6.19 4.80 10.09
C LEU A 133 -6.17 6.24 10.62
N HIS A 134 -7.18 7.03 10.27
CA HIS A 134 -7.25 8.43 10.69
C HIS A 134 -7.48 8.55 12.20
N SER A 135 -8.22 7.62 12.81
CA SER A 135 -8.36 7.47 14.26
C SER A 135 -7.01 7.17 14.95
N LYS A 136 -6.17 6.35 14.31
CA LYS A 136 -4.79 6.02 14.74
C LYS A 136 -3.76 7.09 14.39
N LYS A 137 -4.22 8.24 13.89
CA LYS A 137 -3.36 9.35 13.48
C LYS A 137 -2.39 8.95 12.36
N ILE A 138 -2.81 8.11 11.42
CA ILE A 138 -2.01 7.70 10.27
C ILE A 138 -2.61 8.27 8.99
N VAL A 139 -1.77 8.89 8.16
CA VAL A 139 -2.11 9.35 6.80
C VAL A 139 -1.39 8.43 5.81
N HIS A 140 -2.11 7.91 4.82
CA HIS A 140 -1.60 6.87 3.93
C HIS A 140 -0.76 7.41 2.78
N PHE A 141 -1.20 8.51 2.17
CA PHE A 141 -0.57 9.19 1.03
C PHE A 141 -0.55 8.47 -0.33
N ASP A 142 -0.87 7.18 -0.39
CA ASP A 142 -0.92 6.45 -1.67
C ASP A 142 -2.17 5.58 -1.78
N LEU A 143 -3.35 6.15 -1.53
CA LEU A 143 -4.60 5.41 -1.65
C LEU A 143 -5.03 5.34 -3.12
N LYS A 144 -5.01 4.14 -3.69
CA LYS A 144 -5.38 3.83 -5.09
C LYS A 144 -5.85 2.38 -5.19
N CYS A 145 -6.51 2.00 -6.28
CA CYS A 145 -7.00 0.61 -6.45
C CYS A 145 -5.88 -0.44 -6.50
N ASP A 146 -4.64 -0.06 -6.81
CA ASP A 146 -3.47 -0.95 -6.70
C ASP A 146 -3.15 -1.34 -5.26
N ASN A 147 -3.42 -0.45 -4.31
CA ASN A 147 -3.13 -0.66 -2.88
C ASN A 147 -4.35 -1.16 -2.10
N LEU A 148 -5.50 -1.33 -2.76
CA LEU A 148 -6.67 -2.01 -2.22
C LEU A 148 -6.63 -3.47 -2.66
N LEU A 149 -6.35 -4.38 -1.74
CA LEU A 149 -6.27 -5.81 -2.00
C LEU A 149 -7.61 -6.49 -1.69
N VAL A 150 -8.01 -7.43 -2.53
CA VAL A 150 -9.34 -8.05 -2.48
C VAL A 150 -9.29 -9.57 -2.39
N ASN A 151 -10.33 -10.12 -1.79
CA ASN A 151 -10.67 -11.54 -1.83
C ASN A 151 -12.13 -11.66 -2.29
N MET A 152 -12.30 -12.28 -3.45
CA MET A 152 -13.55 -12.44 -4.18
C MET A 152 -14.06 -13.88 -4.14
N LYS A 153 -13.53 -14.72 -3.22
CA LYS A 153 -13.89 -16.13 -3.08
C LYS A 153 -15.35 -16.31 -2.70
N ASP A 154 -15.88 -15.44 -1.82
CA ASP A 154 -17.30 -15.38 -1.52
C ASP A 154 -18.03 -14.52 -2.57
N PRO A 155 -18.92 -15.09 -3.40
CA PRO A 155 -19.64 -14.35 -4.43
C PRO A 155 -20.59 -13.28 -3.88
N SER A 156 -20.97 -13.39 -2.61
CA SER A 156 -21.89 -12.48 -1.93
C SER A 156 -21.14 -11.39 -1.16
N ARG A 157 -20.04 -11.71 -0.46
CA ARG A 157 -19.31 -10.76 0.39
C ARG A 157 -17.83 -10.70 -0.01
N PRO A 158 -17.46 -9.86 -1.00
CA PRO A 158 -16.05 -9.59 -1.22
C PRO A 158 -15.44 -8.94 0.03
N ILE A 159 -14.17 -9.20 0.26
CA ILE A 159 -13.37 -8.57 1.33
C ILE A 159 -12.38 -7.63 0.67
N CYS A 160 -12.32 -6.38 1.11
CA CYS A 160 -11.29 -5.43 0.72
C CYS A 160 -10.44 -5.03 1.92
N LYS A 161 -9.11 -5.03 1.73
CA LYS A 161 -8.12 -4.61 2.72
C LYS A 161 -7.11 -3.68 2.08
N VAL A 162 -6.69 -2.63 2.78
CA VAL A 162 -5.57 -1.82 2.30
C VAL A 162 -4.24 -2.51 2.56
N GLY A 163 -3.32 -2.38 1.62
CA GLY A 163 -1.90 -2.68 1.79
C GLY A 163 -1.01 -1.48 1.43
N ASP A 164 0.29 -1.74 1.41
CA ASP A 164 1.37 -0.82 1.05
C ASP A 164 1.44 0.50 1.83
N PHE A 165 2.17 0.47 2.95
CA PHE A 165 2.29 1.61 3.86
C PHE A 165 3.62 2.36 3.67
N GLY A 166 4.37 2.10 2.59
CA GLY A 166 5.70 2.67 2.36
C GLY A 166 5.75 4.21 2.36
N LEU A 167 4.66 4.87 1.96
CA LEU A 167 4.54 6.34 1.98
C LEU A 167 3.85 6.91 3.22
N SER A 168 3.30 6.04 4.08
CA SER A 168 2.46 6.42 5.21
C SER A 168 3.23 7.16 6.31
N LYS A 169 2.51 8.02 7.04
CA LYS A 169 3.09 8.75 8.19
C LYS A 169 2.11 8.86 9.35
N MET A 170 2.66 8.80 10.56
CA MET A 170 1.94 9.21 11.77
C MET A 170 1.90 10.74 11.89
N LYS A 171 0.71 11.33 12.06
CA LYS A 171 0.51 12.74 12.40
C LYS A 171 0.73 12.94 13.91
N ARG A 172 1.54 13.94 14.28
CA ARG A 172 1.74 14.33 15.69
C ARG A 172 0.57 15.18 16.22
N ASN A 173 0.01 16.03 15.35
CA ASN A 173 -1.14 16.90 15.63
C ASN A 173 -2.16 16.79 14.46
N THR A 174 -2.79 17.89 14.05
CA THR A 174 -3.71 17.95 12.90
C THR A 174 -3.01 17.77 11.55
N LEU A 175 -1.73 18.16 11.47
CA LEU A 175 -0.96 18.20 10.23
C LEU A 175 0.24 17.26 10.26
N VAL A 176 0.65 16.82 9.08
CA VAL A 176 1.83 15.98 8.82
C VAL A 176 2.61 16.55 7.64
N SER A 177 3.91 16.26 7.55
CA SER A 177 4.69 16.65 6.38
C SER A 177 4.23 15.87 5.15
N GLY A 178 3.59 16.55 4.21
CA GLY A 178 3.17 16.00 2.92
C GLY A 178 4.37 15.99 1.98
N GLY A 179 4.77 17.14 1.45
CA GLY A 179 5.66 17.19 0.29
C GLY A 179 5.05 16.44 -0.91
N VAL A 180 5.74 16.47 -2.05
CA VAL A 180 5.26 15.75 -3.25
C VAL A 180 5.43 14.24 -3.01
N ARG A 181 4.33 13.54 -2.76
CA ARG A 181 4.29 12.07 -2.56
C ARG A 181 2.93 11.50 -2.96
N GLY A 182 2.92 10.24 -3.37
CA GLY A 182 1.73 9.54 -3.86
C GLY A 182 1.78 9.36 -5.37
N THR A 183 0.67 8.86 -5.92
CA THR A 183 0.53 8.60 -7.36
C THR A 183 -0.34 9.68 -8.00
N LEU A 184 0.21 10.41 -8.99
CA LEU A 184 -0.34 11.68 -9.50
C LEU A 184 -1.86 11.73 -9.74
N PRO A 185 -2.51 10.75 -10.40
CA PRO A 185 -3.97 10.80 -10.62
C PRO A 185 -4.81 10.79 -9.33
N TRP A 186 -4.27 10.29 -8.22
CA TRP A 186 -4.95 10.21 -6.92
C TRP A 186 -4.44 11.28 -5.92
N MET A 187 -3.45 12.09 -6.31
CA MET A 187 -2.86 13.09 -5.40
C MET A 187 -3.74 14.31 -5.27
N ALA A 188 -3.98 14.73 -4.03
CA ALA A 188 -4.65 15.98 -3.73
C ALA A 188 -3.78 17.18 -4.17
N HIS A 189 -4.40 18.23 -4.69
CA HIS A 189 -3.70 19.41 -5.24
C HIS A 189 -2.78 20.09 -4.22
N GLU A 190 -3.14 20.08 -2.94
CA GLU A 190 -2.30 20.63 -1.87
C GLU A 190 -0.96 19.88 -1.68
N LEU A 191 -0.84 18.63 -2.15
CA LEU A 191 0.44 17.91 -2.17
C LEU A 191 1.36 18.35 -3.32
N LEU A 192 0.78 18.94 -4.37
CA LEU A 192 1.49 19.45 -5.54
C LEU A 192 1.94 20.90 -5.34
N ASN A 193 1.29 21.62 -4.42
CA ASN A 193 1.63 23.00 -4.11
C ASN A 193 2.85 23.11 -3.18
N GLY A 194 4.01 23.48 -3.73
CA GLY A 194 5.28 23.59 -2.99
C GLY A 194 5.36 24.68 -1.92
N SER A 195 4.30 25.49 -1.75
CA SER A 195 4.29 26.62 -0.80
C SER A 195 4.02 26.22 0.66
N ASN A 196 3.35 25.08 0.92
CA ASN A 196 3.10 24.59 2.28
C ASN A 196 3.26 23.07 2.38
N ASN A 197 4.33 22.63 3.04
CA ASN A 197 4.64 21.21 3.19
C ASN A 197 3.80 20.48 4.25
N LYS A 198 2.85 21.16 4.92
CA LYS A 198 1.99 20.55 5.93
C LYS A 198 0.58 20.32 5.39
N VAL A 199 0.14 19.07 5.44
CA VAL A 199 -1.20 18.66 4.99
C VAL A 199 -1.93 17.88 6.08
N SER A 200 -3.25 17.77 5.95
CA SER A 200 -4.09 16.98 6.83
C SER A 200 -4.35 15.59 6.24
N ASP A 201 -5.10 14.75 6.96
CA ASP A 201 -5.59 13.46 6.47
C ASP A 201 -6.63 13.57 5.33
N LYS A 202 -7.07 14.79 5.01
CA LYS A 202 -7.96 15.08 3.86
C LYS A 202 -7.34 14.74 2.51
N VAL A 203 -6.03 14.66 2.41
CA VAL A 203 -5.37 14.16 1.19
C VAL A 203 -5.80 12.73 0.86
N ASP A 204 -5.97 11.86 1.87
CA ASP A 204 -6.49 10.51 1.65
C ASP A 204 -7.97 10.52 1.28
N VAL A 205 -8.73 11.53 1.73
CA VAL A 205 -10.16 11.70 1.35
C VAL A 205 -10.29 12.08 -0.11
N PHE A 206 -9.41 12.96 -0.61
CA PHE A 206 -9.33 13.26 -2.04
C PHE A 206 -8.99 11.99 -2.85
N SER A 207 -7.93 11.28 -2.47
CA SER A 207 -7.52 10.03 -3.13
C SER A 207 -8.65 9.00 -3.14
N PHE A 208 -9.42 8.91 -2.04
CA PHE A 208 -10.58 8.04 -1.95
C PHE A 208 -11.70 8.41 -2.94
N GLY A 209 -11.92 9.70 -3.20
CA GLY A 209 -12.86 10.15 -4.24
C GLY A 209 -12.48 9.60 -5.62
N ILE A 210 -11.19 9.63 -5.96
CA ILE A 210 -10.70 9.05 -7.22
C ILE A 210 -10.82 7.52 -7.22
N VAL A 211 -10.57 6.85 -6.10
CA VAL A 211 -10.79 5.39 -5.94
C VAL A 211 -12.26 5.02 -6.15
N LEU A 212 -13.20 5.80 -5.61
CA LEU A 212 -14.63 5.58 -5.82
C LEU A 212 -14.99 5.69 -7.31
N TRP A 213 -14.50 6.75 -7.97
CA TRP A 213 -14.70 6.93 -9.41
C TRP A 213 -14.15 5.74 -10.20
N GLU A 214 -12.89 5.34 -9.96
CA GLU A 214 -12.23 4.22 -10.62
C GLU A 214 -12.96 2.90 -10.38
N THR A 215 -13.45 2.65 -9.16
CA THR A 215 -14.20 1.44 -8.82
C THR A 215 -15.54 1.39 -9.55
N LEU A 216 -16.22 2.53 -9.69
CA LEU A 216 -17.53 2.61 -10.32
C LEU A 216 -17.44 2.56 -11.84
N SER A 217 -16.54 3.33 -12.46
CA SER A 217 -16.32 3.37 -13.90
C SER A 217 -15.61 2.12 -14.42
N GLY A 218 -14.68 1.58 -13.63
CA GLY A 218 -13.71 0.56 -14.09
C GLY A 218 -12.64 1.13 -15.02
N GLU A 219 -12.55 2.47 -15.13
CA GLU A 219 -11.64 3.16 -16.04
C GLU A 219 -10.39 3.66 -15.31
N GLU A 220 -9.34 3.97 -16.07
CA GLU A 220 -8.14 4.60 -15.53
C GLU A 220 -8.36 6.11 -15.30
N PRO A 221 -8.09 6.63 -14.09
CA PRO A 221 -8.25 8.05 -13.82
C PRO A 221 -7.39 8.90 -14.75
N TYR A 222 -8.02 9.88 -15.41
CA TYR A 222 -7.34 10.83 -16.29
C TYR A 222 -6.54 10.18 -17.45
N ALA A 223 -6.98 9.02 -17.97
CA ALA A 223 -6.28 8.22 -18.99
C ALA A 223 -5.82 9.01 -20.24
N ASN A 224 -6.54 10.08 -20.60
CA ASN A 224 -6.28 10.89 -21.78
C ASN A 224 -5.55 12.21 -21.47
N MET A 225 -5.07 12.42 -20.24
CA MET A 225 -4.40 13.65 -19.83
C MET A 225 -2.92 13.41 -19.55
N HIS A 226 -2.09 14.34 -20.02
CA HIS A 226 -0.69 14.38 -19.65
C HIS A 226 -0.56 14.83 -18.18
N TYR A 227 0.43 14.32 -17.44
CA TYR A 227 0.63 14.69 -16.03
C TYR A 227 0.75 16.20 -15.78
N GLY A 228 1.30 16.94 -16.75
CA GLY A 228 1.34 18.41 -16.67
C GLY A 228 -0.05 19.06 -16.59
N ALA A 229 -1.05 18.53 -17.30
CA ALA A 229 -2.42 19.04 -17.25
C ALA A 229 -3.10 18.69 -15.91
N ILE A 230 -2.84 17.48 -15.39
CA ILE A 230 -3.34 17.04 -14.07
C ILE A 230 -2.78 17.95 -12.95
N ILE A 231 -1.50 18.33 -13.04
CA ILE A 231 -0.87 19.23 -12.08
C ILE A 231 -1.36 20.68 -12.25
N GLY A 232 -1.59 21.10 -13.50
CA GLY A 232 -2.03 22.46 -13.85
C GLY A 232 -3.49 22.78 -13.51
N GLY A 233 -4.36 21.76 -13.42
CA GLY A 233 -5.77 21.93 -13.10
C GLY A 233 -6.64 22.43 -14.27
N ASP A 234 -6.20 22.18 -15.51
CA ASP A 234 -6.90 22.55 -16.75
C ASP A 234 -8.05 21.59 -17.12
#